data_AF-V6L180-F1
#
_entry.id   AF-V6L180-F1
#
_cell.length_a   1.000
_cell.length_b   1.000
_cell.length_c   1.000
_cell.angle_alpha   90.00
_cell.angle_beta   90.00
_cell.angle_gamma   90.00
#
_symmetry.space_group_name_H-M   'P 1'
#
loop_
_entity.id
_entity.type
_entity.pdbx_description
1 polymer ?
#
loop_
_entity_poly.entity_id
_entity_poly.type
_entity_poly.pdbx_seq_one_letter_code
_entity_poly.pdbx_strand_id
1 'polypeptide(L)' 'MDSPDPDGLRPEELPALPRPLLASPRCTGLGITIYDPGLDPYGTAGVLLTDLVADAFA' A
#
# COMPACT_ATOMS: atom_id res chain seq x y z
N MET A 1 -2.45 -3.07 11.54
CA MET A 1 -1.47 -2.12 12.10
C MET A 1 -1.81 -1.89 13.55
N ASP A 2 -0.84 -2.04 14.45
CA ASP A 2 -1.07 -1.95 15.90
C ASP A 2 -1.21 -0.51 16.43
N SER A 3 -0.91 0.49 15.61
CA SER A 3 -1.02 1.91 15.94
C SER A 3 -1.77 2.66 14.85
N PRO A 4 -3.11 2.64 14.85
CA PRO A 4 -3.91 3.33 13.84
C PRO A 4 -3.81 4.86 13.99
N ASP A 5 -3.72 5.56 12.87
CA ASP A 5 -3.76 7.01 12.79
C ASP A 5 -5.08 7.45 12.13
N PRO A 6 -5.97 8.18 12.83
CA PRO A 6 -7.23 8.64 12.26
C PRO A 6 -7.06 9.63 11.10
N ASP A 7 -5.92 10.33 11.03
CA ASP A 7 -5.57 11.26 9.96
C ASP A 7 -4.62 10.63 8.92
N GLY A 8 -4.55 9.29 8.89
CA GLY A 8 -3.76 8.53 7.95
C GLY A 8 -4.20 8.68 6.49
N LEU A 9 -3.30 8.33 5.57
CA LEU A 9 -3.55 8.44 4.13
C LEU A 9 -4.70 7.52 3.70
N ARG A 10 -5.62 8.05 2.87
CA ARG A 10 -6.74 7.28 2.35
C ARG A 10 -6.30 6.43 1.15
N PRO A 11 -6.94 5.27 0.90
CA PRO A 11 -6.55 4.38 -0.20
C PRO A 11 -6.55 5.06 -1.58
N GLU A 12 -7.49 5.97 -1.83
CA GLU A 12 -7.59 6.74 -3.08
C GLU A 12 -6.49 7.80 -3.25
N GLU A 13 -5.85 8.23 -2.16
CA GLU A 13 -4.75 9.20 -2.18
C GLU A 13 -3.40 8.51 -2.37
N LEU A 14 -3.32 7.23 -1.99
CA LEU A 14 -2.08 6.47 -2.04
C LEU A 14 -1.45 6.41 -3.43
N PRO A 15 -2.15 6.14 -4.55
CA PRO A 15 -1.53 5.97 -5.86
C PRO A 15 -0.77 7.19 -6.38
N ALA A 16 -1.11 8.40 -5.91
CA ALA A 16 -0.47 9.64 -6.36
C ALA A 16 1.03 9.70 -5.99
N LEU A 17 1.44 9.00 -4.94
CA LEU A 17 2.81 9.00 -4.43
C LEU A 17 3.73 7.93 -5.07
N PRO A 18 3.39 6.62 -5.06
CA PRO A 18 4.28 5.58 -5.54
C PRO A 18 4.33 5.51 -7.07
N ARG A 19 3.27 5.84 -7.81
CA ARG A 19 3.28 5.77 -9.29
C ARG A 19 4.45 6.52 -9.94
N PRO A 20 4.69 7.82 -9.66
CA PRO A 20 5.82 8.52 -10.27
C PRO A 20 7.18 7.98 -9.80
N LEU A 21 7.25 7.43 -8.59
CA LEU A 21 8.48 6.82 -8.07
C LEU A 21 8.78 5.48 -8.76
N LEU A 22 7.78 4.62 -8.92
CA LEU A 22 7.88 3.31 -9.57
C LEU A 22 8.13 3.43 -11.09
N ALA A 23 7.63 4.50 -11.72
CA ALA A 23 7.91 4.79 -13.13
C ALA A 23 9.37 5.21 -13.39
N SER A 24 10.13 5.57 -12.35
CA SER A 24 11.54 5.94 -12.49
C SER A 24 12.39 4.69 -12.78
N PRO A 25 13.26 4.72 -13.81
CA PRO A 25 14.20 3.62 -14.06
C PRO A 25 15.25 3.45 -12.94
N ARG A 26 15.29 4.38 -11.98
CA ARG A 26 16.13 4.30 -10.77
C ARG A 26 15.44 3.56 -9.63
N CYS A 27 14.13 3.33 -9.71
CA CYS A 27 13.42 2.56 -8.71
C CYS A 27 13.68 1.07 -8.96
N THR A 28 14.25 0.40 -7.96
CA THR A 28 14.63 -1.01 -8.06
C THR A 28 13.60 -1.94 -7.42
N GLY A 29 12.55 -1.41 -6.80
CA GLY A 29 11.48 -2.20 -6.18
C GLY A 29 10.62 -1.42 -5.18
N LEU A 30 9.67 -2.14 -4.60
CA LEU A 30 8.72 -1.67 -3.58
C LEU A 30 8.73 -2.66 -2.40
N GLY A 31 8.72 -2.13 -1.17
CA GLY A 31 8.59 -2.93 0.05
C GLY A 31 7.28 -2.65 0.75
N ILE A 32 6.55 -3.71 1.11
CA ILE A 32 5.39 -3.65 2.01
C ILE A 32 5.86 -4.17 3.37
N THR A 33 5.84 -3.30 4.36
CA THR A 33 6.13 -3.63 5.76
C THR A 33 4.85 -3.53 6.56
N ILE A 34 4.91 -3.64 7.89
CA ILE A 34 3.87 -3.21 8.86
C ILE A 34 2.42 -3.72 8.68
N TYR A 35 2.10 -4.48 7.64
CA TYR A 35 0.85 -5.23 7.52
C TYR A 35 0.83 -6.32 8.59
N ASP A 36 -0.22 -6.33 9.39
CA ASP A 36 -0.42 -7.32 10.44
C ASP A 36 -1.68 -8.16 10.11
N PRO A 37 -1.49 -9.40 9.63
CA PRO A 37 -2.59 -10.33 9.37
C PRO A 37 -3.39 -10.68 10.64
N GLY A 38 -2.76 -10.61 11.83
CA GLY A 38 -3.43 -10.84 13.10
C GLY A 38 -4.53 -9.82 13.39
N LEU A 39 -4.38 -8.60 12.88
CA LEU A 39 -5.38 -7.53 12.95
C LEU A 39 -6.29 -7.45 11.72
N ASP A 40 -6.13 -8.33 10.73
CA ASP A 40 -6.96 -8.38 9.53
C ASP A 40 -7.57 -9.78 9.33
N PRO A 41 -8.48 -10.22 10.22
CA PRO A 41 -9.03 -11.58 10.20
C PRO A 41 -9.85 -11.89 8.93
N TYR A 42 -10.29 -10.86 8.21
CA TYR A 42 -11.05 -10.99 6.97
C TYR A 42 -10.19 -10.73 5.72
N GLY A 43 -8.91 -10.42 5.88
CA GLY A 43 -7.99 -10.13 4.77
C GLY A 43 -8.37 -8.89 3.96
N THR A 44 -9.19 -8.00 4.50
CA THR A 44 -9.70 -6.83 3.76
C THR A 44 -8.58 -5.82 3.48
N ALA A 45 -7.70 -5.59 4.46
CA ALA A 45 -6.53 -4.76 4.25
C ALA A 45 -5.51 -5.44 3.33
N GLY A 46 -5.37 -6.77 3.42
CA GLY A 46 -4.55 -7.56 2.51
C GLY A 46 -4.97 -7.42 1.05
N VAL A 47 -6.26 -7.59 0.74
CA VAL A 47 -6.82 -7.41 -0.61
C VAL A 47 -6.57 -5.99 -1.12
N LEU A 48 -6.88 -4.99 -0.28
CA LEU A 48 -6.66 -3.59 -0.64
C LEU A 48 -5.19 -3.29 -0.98
N LEU A 49 -4.25 -3.81 -0.19
CA LEU A 49 -2.82 -3.64 -0.43
C LEU A 49 -2.39 -4.30 -1.75
N THR A 50 -2.89 -5.50 -2.05
CA THR A 50 -2.55 -6.19 -3.30
C THR A 50 -3.10 -5.46 -4.53
N ASP A 51 -4.32 -4.94 -4.45
CA ASP A 51 -4.93 -4.17 -5.54
C ASP A 51 -4.15 -2.88 -5.79
N LEU A 52 -3.79 -2.16 -4.72
CA LEU A 52 -2.98 -0.94 -4.80
C LEU A 52 -1.61 -1.18 -5.42
N VAL A 53 -0.97 -2.31 -5.12
CA VAL A 53 0.33 -2.67 -5.68
C VAL A 53 0.16 -3.00 -7.16
N ALA A 54 -0.81 -3.81 -7.54
CA ALA A 54 -1.08 -4.13 -8.94
C ALA A 54 -1.34 -2.86 -9.77
N ASP A 55 -2.18 -1.95 -9.27
CA ASP A 55 -2.53 -0.68 -9.89
C ASP A 55 -1.36 0.30 -10.01
N ALA A 56 -0.32 0.13 -9.20
CA ALA A 56 0.88 0.96 -9.25
C ALA A 56 1.90 0.46 -10.30
N PHE A 57 1.76 -0.78 -10.76
CA PHE A 57 2.60 -1.40 -11.79
C PHE A 57 1.91 -1.59 -13.15
N ALA A 58 0.61 -1.29 -13.26
CA ALA A 58 -0.15 -1.28 -14.50
C ALA A 58 0.13 -0.03 -15.35
#